data_AF-A0A918AZL3-F1
#
_entry.id   AF-A0A918AZL3-F1
#
_cell.length_a   1.000
_cell.length_b   1.000
_cell.length_c   1.000
_cell.angle_alpha   90.00
_cell.angle_beta   90.00
_cell.angle_gamma   90.00
#
_symmetry.space_group_name_H-M   'P 1'
#
loop_
_entity.id
_entity.type
_entity.pdbx_description
1 polymer ?
#
loop_
_entity_poly.entity_id
_entity_poly.type
_entity_poly.pdbx_seq_one_letter_code
_entity_poly.pdbx_strand_id
1 'polypeptide(L)' 'MTFERWRCAVTEPTRYSTPPVELPLRLEPDPAPVEGCAGCAELANVRDRARMVGDMTTVSDCNVHMRRHPEGHQ' A
#
# COMPACT_ATOMS: atom_id res chain seq x y z
N MET A 1 1.75 -39.27 -35.67
CA MET A 1 1.94 -38.16 -34.71
C MET A 1 1.06 -37.01 -35.16
N THR A 2 -0.16 -36.90 -34.63
CA THR A 2 -1.11 -35.82 -34.96
C THR A 2 -0.95 -34.71 -33.93
N PHE A 3 -0.37 -33.59 -34.35
CA PHE A 3 -0.27 -32.38 -33.52
C PHE A 3 -1.67 -31.80 -33.30
N GLU A 4 -2.07 -31.73 -32.03
CA GLU A 4 -3.39 -31.33 -31.58
C GLU A 4 -3.65 -29.86 -31.87
N ARG A 5 -4.81 -29.58 -32.48
CA ARG A 5 -5.30 -28.23 -32.76
C ARG A 5 -5.85 -27.61 -31.47
N TRP A 6 -4.98 -27.05 -30.64
CA TRP A 6 -5.37 -26.19 -29.54
C TRP A 6 -5.91 -24.86 -30.10
N ARG A 7 -7.23 -24.71 -30.11
CA ARG A 7 -7.91 -23.44 -30.37
C ARG A 7 -8.22 -22.83 -29.02
N CYS A 8 -7.64 -21.67 -28.70
CA CYS A 8 -8.08 -20.88 -27.56
C CYS A 8 -9.56 -20.53 -27.78
N ALA A 9 -10.44 -20.95 -26.88
CA ALA A 9 -11.82 -20.46 -26.88
C ALA A 9 -11.79 -18.98 -26.49
N VAL A 10 -12.21 -18.10 -27.41
CA VAL A 10 -12.44 -16.70 -27.09
C VAL A 10 -13.69 -16.63 -26.23
N THR A 11 -13.53 -16.41 -24.94
CA THR A 11 -14.65 -16.12 -24.05
C THR A 11 -14.98 -14.63 -24.14
N GLU A 12 -16.27 -14.31 -24.08
CA GLU A 12 -16.71 -12.92 -24.04
C GLU A 12 -16.27 -12.30 -22.70
N PRO A 13 -15.50 -11.20 -22.71
CA PRO A 13 -14.99 -10.61 -21.48
C PRO A 13 -16.16 -10.10 -20.64
N THR A 14 -16.25 -10.59 -19.41
CA THR A 14 -17.24 -10.12 -18.44
C THR A 14 -17.09 -8.61 -18.26
N ARG A 15 -18.11 -7.85 -18.66
CA ARG A 15 -18.15 -6.40 -18.45
C ARG A 15 -18.69 -6.15 -17.04
N TYR A 16 -17.79 -5.80 -16.12
CA TYR A 16 -18.14 -5.32 -14.78
C TYR A 16 -18.63 -3.88 -14.86
N SER A 17 -19.80 -3.66 -15.47
CA SER A 17 -20.40 -2.33 -15.56
C SER A 17 -21.31 -2.08 -14.36
N THR A 18 -20.78 -2.26 -13.14
CA THR A 18 -21.41 -1.75 -11.92
C THR A 18 -21.09 -0.26 -11.78
N PRO A 19 -22.02 0.57 -11.28
CA PRO A 19 -21.67 1.95 -10.93
C PRO A 19 -20.50 1.96 -9.93
N PRO A 20 -19.61 2.96 -9.98
CA PRO A 20 -18.48 3.06 -9.08
C PRO A 20 -18.92 3.00 -7.61
N VAL A 21 -18.16 2.28 -6.79
CA VAL A 21 -18.34 2.33 -5.34
C VAL A 21 -17.69 3.61 -4.84
N GLU A 22 -18.50 4.51 -4.30
CA GLU A 22 -18.02 5.71 -3.63
C GLU A 22 -17.37 5.34 -2.30
N LEU A 23 -16.05 5.55 -2.18
CA LEU A 23 -15.31 5.32 -0.95
C LEU A 23 -15.13 6.65 -0.20
N PRO A 24 -15.24 6.65 1.14
CA PRO A 24 -14.98 7.85 1.92
C PRO A 24 -13.52 8.30 1.74
N LEU A 25 -13.33 9.59 1.48
CA LEU A 25 -12.02 10.20 1.39
C LEU A 25 -11.37 10.25 2.78
N ARG A 26 -10.23 9.60 2.92
CA ARG A 26 -9.40 9.65 4.13
C ARG A 26 -8.47 10.85 4.08
N LEU A 27 -8.80 11.87 4.87
CA LEU A 27 -8.05 13.12 5.01
C LEU A 27 -7.20 13.15 6.28
N GLU A 28 -7.13 12.04 7.01
CA GLU A 28 -6.35 11.95 8.24
C GLU A 28 -4.87 12.20 7.94
N PRO A 29 -4.19 13.01 8.76
CA PRO A 29 -2.77 13.25 8.59
C PRO A 29 -1.97 11.97 8.81
N ASP A 30 -0.73 12.01 8.35
CA ASP A 30 0.22 10.95 8.61
C ASP A 30 0.46 10.78 10.12
N PRO A 31 0.64 9.52 10.60
CA PRO A 31 0.80 9.25 12.02
C PRO A 31 2.03 9.95 12.59
N ALA A 32 1.89 10.48 13.80
CA ALA A 32 3.00 11.01 14.59
C ALA A 32 3.77 9.86 15.25
N PRO A 33 5.09 9.98 15.43
CA PRO A 33 5.86 9.04 16.22
C PRO A 33 5.40 9.08 17.69
N VAL A 34 5.42 7.92 18.36
CA VAL A 34 5.13 7.83 19.80
C VAL A 34 6.34 8.36 20.58
N GLU A 35 6.09 9.30 21.49
CA GLU A 35 7.12 9.88 22.35
C GLU A 35 7.89 8.81 23.14
N GLY A 36 9.22 8.90 23.12
CA GLY A 36 10.11 7.96 23.80
C GLY A 36 10.31 6.60 23.09
N CYS A 37 9.65 6.34 21.96
CA CYS A 37 9.92 5.12 21.17
C CYS A 37 10.98 5.37 20.11
N ALA A 38 12.15 4.74 20.28
CA ALA A 38 13.24 4.79 19.30
C ALA A 38 12.79 4.29 17.90
N GLY A 39 12.03 3.19 17.82
CA GLY A 39 11.55 2.65 16.55
C GLY A 39 10.66 3.63 15.77
N CYS A 40 9.75 4.33 16.46
CA CYS A 40 8.93 5.37 15.83
C CYS A 40 9.77 6.57 15.35
N ALA A 41 10.75 6.99 16.14
CA ALA A 41 11.64 8.08 15.76
C ALA A 41 12.45 7.72 14.49
N GLU A 42 12.99 6.49 14.42
CA GLU A 42 13.70 6.01 13.24
C GLU A 42 12.79 5.94 12.01
N LEU A 43 11.57 5.41 12.14
CA LEU A 43 10.60 5.39 11.04
C LEU A 43 10.24 6.80 10.57
N ALA A 44 10.16 7.78 11.47
CA ALA A 44 9.89 9.18 11.10
C ALA A 44 11.06 9.75 10.29
N ASN A 45 12.30 9.49 10.72
CA ASN A 45 13.50 9.91 10.00
C ASN A 45 13.63 9.26 8.61
N VAL A 46 13.29 7.98 8.50
CA VAL A 46 13.26 7.25 7.21
C VAL A 46 12.20 7.85 6.30
N ARG A 47 10.98 8.06 6.82
CA ARG A 47 9.88 8.66 6.07
C ARG A 47 10.23 10.04 5.52
N ASP A 48 10.86 10.88 6.31
CA ASP A 48 11.24 12.23 5.88
C ASP A 48 12.29 12.20 4.77
N ARG A 49 13.28 11.30 4.87
CA ARG A 49 14.23 11.06 3.77
C ARG A 49 13.57 10.53 2.52
N ALA A 50 12.63 9.59 2.66
CA ALA A 50 11.88 9.03 1.54
C ALA A 50 11.05 10.11 0.82
N ARG A 51 10.40 11.03 1.56
CA ARG A 51 9.71 12.19 0.96
C ARG A 51 10.67 13.07 0.17
N MET A 52 11.86 13.35 0.68
CA MET A 52 12.85 14.19 -0.01
C MET A 52 13.26 13.62 -1.37
N VAL A 53 13.34 12.28 -1.50
CA VAL A 53 13.74 11.61 -2.75
C VAL A 53 12.56 11.13 -3.59
N GLY A 54 11.32 11.34 -3.14
CA GLY A 54 10.11 10.94 -3.84
C GLY A 54 9.72 9.47 -3.73
N ASP A 55 10.32 8.71 -2.80
CA ASP A 55 9.98 7.31 -2.55
C ASP A 55 8.70 7.20 -1.71
N MET A 56 7.55 7.33 -2.38
CA MET A 56 6.24 7.29 -1.71
C MET A 56 5.83 5.90 -1.24
N THR A 57 6.48 4.84 -1.73
CA THR A 57 6.29 3.47 -1.22
C THR A 57 6.83 3.38 0.20
N THR A 58 8.10 3.79 0.40
CA THR A 58 8.70 3.79 1.74
C THR A 58 7.96 4.72 2.71
N VAL A 59 7.47 5.88 2.24
CA VAL A 59 6.62 6.77 3.06
C VAL A 59 5.38 6.04 3.56
N SER A 60 4.69 5.33 2.67
CA SER A 60 3.47 4.59 2.98
C SER A 60 3.73 3.45 3.97
N ASP A 61 4.82 2.70 3.78
CA ASP A 61 5.19 1.60 4.67
C ASP A 61 5.52 2.11 6.08
N CYS A 62 6.29 3.20 6.19
CA CYS A 62 6.57 3.83 7.49
C CYS A 62 5.29 4.27 8.22
N ASN A 63 4.33 4.83 7.48
CA ASN A 63 3.02 5.22 8.04
C ASN A 63 2.22 4.01 8.53
N VAL A 64 2.22 2.89 7.79
CA VAL A 64 1.56 1.64 8.22
C VAL A 64 2.20 1.10 9.49
N HIS A 65 3.53 1.06 9.55
CA HIS A 65 4.25 0.59 10.72
C HIS A 65 3.93 1.44 11.96
N MET A 66 4.00 2.77 11.88
CA MET A 66 3.64 3.64 13.00
C MET A 66 2.20 3.45 13.48
N ARG A 67 1.24 3.16 12.58
CA ARG A 67 -0.16 2.86 12.99
C ARG A 67 -0.28 1.52 13.70
N ARG A 68 0.56 0.55 13.34
CA ARG A 68 0.64 -0.78 13.95
C ARG A 68 1.62 -0.84 15.12
N HIS A 69 2.03 0.31 15.68
CA HIS A 69 2.94 0.39 16.82
C HIS A 69 2.69 -0.63 17.94
N PRO A 70 1.43 -0.92 18.36
CA PRO A 70 1.16 -1.93 19.38
C PRO A 70 1.56 -3.36 18.99
N GLU A 71 1.65 -3.66 17.69
CA GLU A 71 2.02 -4.97 17.15
C GLU A 71 3.55 -5.17 17.09
N GLY A 72 4.33 -4.12 17.38
CA GLY A 72 5.76 -4.23 17.72
C GLY A 72 6.69 -3.35 16.89
N HIS A 73 7.55 -2.61 17.62
CA HIS A 73 8.82 -2.07 17.13
C HIS A 73 9.89 -2.56 18.13
N GLN A 74 10.83 -3.40 17.69
CA GLN A 74 11.97 -3.80 18.52
C GLN A 74 13.10 -2.78 18.38
#